data_AF-A0A531M5K7-F1
#
_entry.id   AF-A0A531M5K7-F1
#
_cell.length_a   1.000
_cell.length_b   1.000
_cell.length_c   1.000
_cell.angle_alpha   90.00
_cell.angle_beta   90.00
_cell.angle_gamma   90.00
#
_symmetry.space_group_name_H-M   'P 1'
#
loop_
_entity.id
_entity.type
_entity.pdbx_description
1 polymer ?
#
loop_
_entity_poly.entity_id
_entity_poly.type
_entity_poly.pdbx_seq_one_letter_code
_entity_poly.pdbx_strand_id
1 'polypeptide(L)'
;MMGPEGPLPLHLTRWVLDRLSQRWFTGADARQTSDTTFVDFVNILQHRMIALYYRAWADAHSGVQVERAVGGRVRAMLEAMAGIGLPGTQDPELDTVKLRQAASLASQVDGPERLTLYLAEAFKVPVQVKEFVAAWISVPTALQSRLAKA
;
A
#
# COMPACT_ATOMS: atom_id res chain seq x y z
N MET A 1 18.35 -27.21 -7.71
CA MET A 1 17.96 -27.25 -9.14
C MET A 1 17.58 -25.84 -9.57
N MET A 2 18.05 -25.38 -10.73
CA MET A 2 17.78 -24.03 -11.24
C MET A 2 16.37 -23.97 -11.84
N GLY A 3 15.34 -23.94 -10.99
CA GLY A 3 13.95 -23.78 -11.41
C GLY A 3 13.40 -24.91 -12.32
N PRO A 4 12.20 -24.71 -12.90
CA PRO A 4 11.55 -25.68 -13.78
C PRO A 4 12.16 -25.77 -15.19
N GLU A 5 13.05 -24.84 -15.56
CA GLU A 5 13.64 -24.71 -16.90
C GLU A 5 14.76 -25.74 -17.20
N GLY A 6 14.97 -26.71 -16.31
CA GLY A 6 15.85 -27.85 -16.53
C GLY A 6 17.25 -27.73 -15.91
N PRO A 7 18.10 -28.76 -16.11
CA PRO A 7 19.44 -28.80 -15.56
C PRO A 7 20.34 -27.71 -16.19
N LEU A 8 21.32 -27.26 -15.43
CA LEU A 8 22.34 -26.33 -15.94
C LEU A 8 23.04 -26.92 -17.18
N PRO A 9 23.53 -26.08 -18.11
CA PRO A 9 24.36 -26.52 -19.23
C PRO A 9 25.42 -27.52 -18.78
N LEU A 10 25.60 -28.62 -19.54
CA LEU A 10 26.43 -29.76 -19.14
C LEU A 10 27.84 -29.39 -18.66
N HIS A 11 28.46 -28.38 -19.29
CA HIS A 11 29.79 -27.91 -18.90
C HIS A 11 29.81 -27.27 -17.51
N LEU A 12 28.79 -26.48 -17.16
CA LEU A 12 28.64 -25.89 -15.82
C LEU A 12 28.34 -26.97 -14.80
N THR A 13 27.42 -27.89 -15.11
CA THR A 13 27.07 -28.99 -14.19
C THR A 13 28.29 -29.85 -13.86
N ARG A 14 29.13 -30.18 -14.87
CA ARG A 14 30.38 -30.91 -14.65
C ARG A 14 31.38 -30.11 -13.80
N TRP A 15 31.55 -28.83 -14.08
CA TRP A 15 32.47 -27.96 -13.32
C TRP A 15 32.05 -27.81 -11.85
N VAL A 16 30.76 -27.63 -11.58
CA VAL A 16 30.22 -27.57 -10.21
C VAL A 16 30.43 -28.91 -9.50
N LEU A 17 30.13 -30.02 -10.18
CA LEU A 17 30.28 -31.35 -9.59
C LEU A 17 31.74 -31.68 -9.26
N ASP A 18 32.66 -31.32 -10.16
CA ASP A 18 34.11 -31.48 -9.94
C ASP A 18 34.54 -30.78 -8.64
N ARG A 19 34.16 -29.50 -8.47
CA ARG A 19 34.45 -28.71 -7.26
C ARG A 19 33.81 -29.25 -5.98
N LEU A 20 32.56 -29.70 -6.06
CA LEU A 20 31.88 -30.32 -4.92
C LEU A 20 32.50 -31.67 -4.54
N SER A 21 33.05 -32.39 -5.52
CA SER A 21 33.64 -33.71 -5.34
C SER A 21 35.08 -33.68 -4.83
N GLN A 22 35.74 -32.52 -4.78
CA GLN A 22 37.12 -32.38 -4.29
C GLN A 22 37.31 -32.96 -2.87
N ARG A 23 36.28 -32.93 -2.03
CA ARG A 23 36.29 -33.56 -0.70
C ARG A 23 36.41 -35.09 -0.72
N TRP A 24 36.03 -35.74 -1.82
CA TRP A 24 35.91 -37.20 -1.93
C TRP A 24 37.23 -37.86 -2.32
N PHE A 25 38.13 -37.12 -2.98
CA PHE A 25 39.35 -37.65 -3.57
C PHE A 25 40.63 -37.28 -2.81
N THR A 26 40.51 -36.55 -1.70
CA THR A 26 41.65 -36.13 -0.87
C THR A 26 41.73 -37.00 0.38
N GLY A 27 42.87 -37.67 0.60
CA GLY A 27 43.09 -38.63 1.69
C GLY A 27 42.88 -38.06 3.11
N ALA A 28 42.83 -38.95 4.11
CA ALA A 28 42.39 -38.68 5.49
C ALA A 28 43.08 -37.50 6.23
N ASP A 29 44.25 -37.05 5.78
CA ASP A 29 45.00 -35.92 6.36
C ASP A 29 44.66 -34.55 5.72
N ALA A 30 43.85 -34.54 4.66
CA ALA A 30 43.56 -33.34 3.88
C ALA A 30 42.31 -32.63 4.42
N ARG A 31 42.50 -31.44 5.03
CA ARG A 31 41.43 -30.50 5.44
C ARG A 31 40.71 -29.85 4.22
N GLN A 32 40.31 -30.62 3.24
CA GLN A 32 39.74 -30.09 2.00
C GLN A 32 38.23 -29.89 2.17
N THR A 33 37.84 -28.62 2.36
CA THR A 33 36.44 -28.20 2.33
C THR A 33 35.97 -28.21 0.87
N SER A 34 34.84 -28.87 0.60
CA SER A 34 34.13 -28.79 -0.67
C SER A 34 33.90 -27.32 -1.04
N ASP A 35 34.33 -26.90 -2.22
CA ASP A 35 34.07 -25.53 -2.69
C ASP A 35 32.60 -25.39 -3.09
N THR A 36 31.80 -24.78 -2.20
CA THR A 36 30.36 -24.52 -2.39
C THR A 36 30.07 -23.15 -2.97
N THR A 37 31.09 -22.34 -3.28
CA THR A 37 30.94 -20.90 -3.59
C THR A 37 29.92 -20.63 -4.68
N PHE A 38 29.92 -21.42 -5.76
CA PHE A 38 28.96 -21.26 -6.85
C PHE A 38 27.53 -21.62 -6.44
N VAL A 39 27.37 -22.69 -5.65
CA VAL A 39 26.05 -23.13 -5.15
C VAL A 39 25.49 -22.08 -4.20
N ASP A 40 26.30 -21.56 -3.29
CA ASP A 40 25.89 -20.54 -2.32
C ASP A 40 25.53 -19.23 -3.03
N PHE A 41 26.29 -18.83 -4.04
CA PHE A 41 25.97 -17.68 -4.88
C PHE A 41 24.60 -17.83 -5.57
N VAL A 42 24.36 -18.97 -6.21
CA VAL A 42 23.08 -19.26 -6.86
C VAL A 42 21.94 -19.29 -5.85
N ASN A 43 22.14 -19.90 -4.68
CA ASN A 43 21.15 -19.96 -3.62
C ASN A 43 20.76 -18.56 -3.11
N ILE A 44 21.73 -17.64 -2.96
CA ILE A 44 21.45 -16.25 -2.57
C ILE A 44 20.57 -15.57 -3.62
N LEU A 45 20.86 -15.74 -4.90
CA LEU A 45 20.05 -15.16 -5.98
C LEU A 45 18.64 -15.74 -5.98
N GLN A 46 18.50 -17.06 -5.90
CA GLN A 46 17.21 -17.75 -5.87
C GLN A 46 16.37 -17.31 -4.67
N HIS A 47 16.96 -17.29 -3.48
CA HIS A 47 16.29 -16.85 -2.27
C HIS A 47 15.79 -15.41 -2.40
N ARG A 48 16.63 -14.49 -2.91
CA ARG A 48 16.24 -13.09 -3.14
C ARG A 48 15.13 -12.95 -4.18
N MET A 49 15.20 -13.72 -5.28
CA MET A 49 14.16 -13.69 -6.30
C MET A 49 12.81 -14.15 -5.75
N ILE A 50 12.77 -15.24 -4.99
CA ILE A 50 11.55 -15.75 -4.35
C ILE A 50 11.00 -14.73 -3.35
N ALA A 51 11.86 -14.16 -2.50
CA ALA A 51 11.47 -13.14 -1.53
C ALA A 51 10.89 -11.90 -2.22
N LEU A 52 11.51 -11.42 -3.31
CA LEU A 52 11.01 -10.28 -4.08
C LEU A 52 9.70 -10.60 -4.81
N TYR A 53 9.56 -11.81 -5.34
CA TYR A 53 8.32 -12.26 -5.97
C TYR A 53 7.15 -12.22 -4.97
N TYR A 54 7.31 -12.83 -3.79
CA TYR A 54 6.24 -12.82 -2.78
C TYR A 54 5.99 -11.44 -2.18
N ARG A 55 7.03 -10.59 -2.10
CA ARG A 55 6.86 -9.18 -1.74
C ARG A 55 6.01 -8.44 -2.77
N ALA A 56 6.35 -8.54 -4.05
CA ALA A 56 5.59 -7.90 -5.13
C ALA A 56 4.15 -8.43 -5.21
N TRP A 57 3.97 -9.74 -5.03
CA TRP A 57 2.65 -10.35 -4.93
C TRP A 57 1.86 -9.76 -3.76
N ALA A 58 2.43 -9.69 -2.56
CA ALA A 58 1.76 -9.09 -1.39
C ALA A 58 1.46 -7.60 -1.60
N ASP A 59 2.34 -6.87 -2.28
CA ASP A 59 2.14 -5.46 -2.61
C ASP A 59 1.04 -5.26 -3.67
N ALA A 60 0.77 -6.23 -4.54
CA ALA A 60 -0.32 -6.15 -5.52
C ALA A 60 -1.70 -6.52 -4.94
N HIS A 61 -1.76 -7.25 -3.82
CA HIS A 61 -3.01 -7.74 -3.23
C HIS A 61 -3.43 -6.89 -2.04
N SER A 62 -4.49 -6.10 -2.20
CA SER A 62 -4.99 -5.19 -1.15
C SER A 62 -5.38 -5.90 0.14
N GLY A 63 -5.98 -7.09 0.07
CA GLY A 63 -6.33 -7.88 1.25
C GLY A 63 -5.13 -8.18 2.15
N VAL A 64 -4.01 -8.60 1.54
CA VAL A 64 -2.76 -8.88 2.25
C VAL A 64 -2.15 -7.61 2.84
N GLN A 65 -2.31 -6.47 2.18
CA GLN A 65 -1.81 -5.19 2.71
C GLN A 65 -2.59 -4.69 3.93
N VAL A 66 -3.91 -4.89 3.95
CA VAL A 66 -4.80 -4.43 5.02
C VAL A 66 -4.60 -5.23 6.31
N GLU A 67 -4.29 -6.52 6.20
CA GLU A 67 -3.99 -7.37 7.37
C GLU A 67 -2.70 -6.97 8.11
N ARG A 68 -1.79 -6.23 7.47
CA ARG A 68 -0.54 -5.79 8.11
C ARG A 68 -0.81 -4.61 9.04
N ALA A 69 -0.29 -4.67 10.26
CA ALA A 69 -0.45 -3.61 11.28
C ALA A 69 0.03 -2.22 10.83
N VAL A 70 1.08 -2.17 10.00
CA VAL A 70 1.60 -0.92 9.43
C VAL A 70 0.64 -0.32 8.38
N GLY A 71 -0.33 -1.10 7.91
CA GLY A 71 -1.36 -0.72 6.94
C GLY A 71 -0.73 -0.18 5.66
N GLY A 72 -0.44 -1.08 4.73
CA GLY A 72 0.39 -0.79 3.55
C GLY A 72 -0.05 0.38 2.67
N ARG A 73 0.54 0.48 1.48
CA ARG A 73 0.24 1.54 0.50
C ARG A 73 -1.26 1.81 0.31
N VAL A 74 -2.09 0.78 0.36
CA VAL A 74 -3.56 0.93 0.27
C VAL A 74 -4.13 1.79 1.39
N ARG A 75 -3.74 1.55 2.65
CA ARG A 75 -4.21 2.35 3.79
C ARG A 75 -3.70 3.78 3.69
N ALA A 76 -2.43 3.98 3.38
CA ALA A 76 -1.87 5.32 3.19
C ALA A 76 -2.62 6.09 2.08
N MET A 77 -3.05 5.42 1.01
CA MET A 77 -3.86 6.02 -0.05
C MET A 77 -5.27 6.38 0.44
N LEU A 78 -5.91 5.51 1.23
CA LEU A 78 -7.21 5.79 1.85
C LEU A 78 -7.12 6.95 2.85
N GLU A 79 -6.05 7.02 3.65
CA GLU A 79 -5.78 8.13 4.59
C GLU A 79 -5.61 9.45 3.83
N ALA A 80 -4.90 9.45 2.71
CA ALA A 80 -4.77 10.61 1.84
C ALA A 80 -6.12 11.03 1.23
N MET A 81 -6.90 10.06 0.73
CA MET A 81 -8.24 10.30 0.18
C MET A 81 -9.22 10.84 1.22
N ALA A 82 -9.10 10.40 2.47
CA ALA A 82 -9.93 10.84 3.58
C ALA A 82 -9.45 12.17 4.21
N GLY A 83 -8.36 12.77 3.71
CA GLY A 83 -7.81 14.02 4.22
C GLY A 83 -7.10 13.91 5.57
N ILE A 84 -6.70 12.71 6.00
CA ILE A 84 -6.00 12.45 7.28
C ILE A 84 -4.52 12.08 7.10
N GLY A 85 -4.04 12.02 5.85
CA GLY A 85 -2.66 11.63 5.52
C GLY A 85 -1.57 12.67 5.86
N LEU A 86 -1.92 13.86 6.36
CA LEU A 86 -0.96 14.90 6.73
C LEU A 86 -0.70 14.93 8.25
N PRO A 87 0.46 15.44 8.71
CA PRO A 87 0.68 15.66 10.12
C PRO A 87 -0.35 16.65 10.69
N GLY A 88 -1.01 16.30 11.80
CA GLY A 88 -1.98 17.16 12.48
C GLY A 88 -3.41 17.09 11.95
N THR A 89 -3.71 16.29 10.93
CA THR A 89 -5.09 16.05 10.45
C THR A 89 -5.79 14.84 11.08
N GLN A 90 -5.07 14.10 11.93
CA GLN A 90 -5.57 12.91 12.60
C GLN A 90 -6.50 13.28 13.75
N ASP A 91 -7.62 12.58 13.82
CA ASP A 91 -8.59 12.67 14.89
C ASP A 91 -9.01 11.25 15.29
N PRO A 92 -8.51 10.70 16.41
CA PRO A 92 -8.73 9.31 16.80
C PRO A 92 -10.21 8.89 16.84
N GLU A 93 -11.12 9.83 17.12
CA GLU A 93 -12.55 9.55 17.21
C GLU A 93 -13.19 9.41 15.82
N LEU A 94 -12.73 10.20 14.85
CA LEU A 94 -13.31 10.27 13.49
C LEU A 94 -12.50 9.50 12.44
N ASP A 95 -11.24 9.19 12.68
CA ASP A 95 -10.33 8.60 11.69
C ASP A 95 -10.86 7.26 11.16
N THR A 96 -11.47 6.45 12.01
CA THR A 96 -12.06 5.17 11.60
C THR A 96 -13.24 5.34 10.63
N VAL A 97 -14.06 6.38 10.83
CA VAL A 97 -15.21 6.70 9.99
C VAL A 97 -14.75 7.37 8.70
N LYS A 98 -13.80 8.31 8.80
CA LYS A 98 -13.14 8.93 7.65
C LYS A 98 -12.49 7.90 6.73
N LEU A 99 -11.83 6.88 7.28
CA LEU A 99 -11.27 5.77 6.51
C LEU A 99 -12.34 4.92 5.81
N ARG A 100 -13.43 4.58 6.51
CA ARG A 100 -14.53 3.79 5.92
C ARG A 100 -15.22 4.56 4.80
N GLN A 101 -15.33 5.87 4.95
CA GLN A 101 -15.93 6.78 3.99
C GLN A 101 -14.90 7.42 3.05
N ALA A 102 -13.65 6.93 2.95
CA ALA A 102 -12.59 7.62 2.19
C ALA A 102 -12.93 7.88 0.71
N ALA A 103 -13.61 6.93 0.04
CA ALA A 103 -14.11 7.13 -1.32
C ALA A 103 -15.26 8.16 -1.39
N SER A 104 -16.06 8.24 -0.32
CA SER A 104 -17.05 9.31 -0.13
C SER A 104 -16.38 10.66 0.22
N LEU A 105 -15.22 10.61 0.87
CA LEU A 105 -14.28 11.69 1.14
C LEU A 105 -13.80 12.40 -0.13
N ALA A 106 -13.31 11.57 -1.04
CA ALA A 106 -12.48 11.99 -2.16
C ALA A 106 -13.22 12.39 -3.43
N SER A 107 -14.55 12.24 -3.51
CA SER A 107 -15.27 12.72 -4.70
C SER A 107 -15.37 14.22 -4.70
N GLN A 108 -15.33 14.79 -5.90
CA GLN A 108 -15.51 16.21 -6.13
C GLN A 108 -16.98 16.67 -5.99
N VAL A 109 -17.93 15.75 -6.09
CA VAL A 109 -19.36 16.07 -6.04
C VAL A 109 -19.85 15.97 -4.60
N ASP A 110 -20.11 17.13 -4.00
CA ASP A 110 -20.69 17.26 -2.67
C ASP A 110 -22.21 17.11 -2.76
N GLY A 111 -22.72 15.97 -2.29
CA GLY A 111 -24.15 15.67 -2.22
C GLY A 111 -24.64 15.57 -0.77
N PRO A 112 -25.92 15.92 -0.50
CA PRO A 112 -26.50 15.86 0.85
C PRO A 112 -26.44 14.45 1.43
N GLU A 113 -26.66 13.41 0.61
CA GLU A 113 -26.62 12.01 1.02
C GLU A 113 -25.24 11.58 1.56
N ARG A 114 -24.16 12.11 0.98
CA ARG A 114 -22.79 11.77 1.40
C ARG A 114 -22.49 12.38 2.77
N LEU A 115 -22.91 13.62 2.96
CA LEU A 115 -22.78 14.32 4.22
C LEU A 115 -23.64 13.65 5.31
N THR A 116 -24.88 13.28 5.01
CA THR A 116 -25.75 12.59 5.97
C THR A 116 -25.20 11.21 6.32
N LEU A 117 -24.70 10.42 5.36
CA LEU A 117 -24.06 9.12 5.62
C LEU A 117 -22.86 9.26 6.55
N TYR A 118 -21.94 10.18 6.23
CA TYR A 118 -20.75 10.42 7.04
C TYR A 118 -21.10 10.83 8.48
N LEU A 119 -22.03 11.79 8.63
CA LEU A 119 -22.45 12.26 9.95
C LEU A 119 -23.23 11.20 10.73
N ALA A 120 -24.11 10.44 10.05
CA ALA A 120 -24.88 9.38 10.69
C ALA A 120 -23.97 8.26 11.20
N GLU A 121 -22.92 7.93 10.47
CA GLU A 121 -21.93 6.94 10.87
C GLU A 121 -21.03 7.44 12.01
N ALA A 122 -20.59 8.70 11.93
CA ALA A 122 -19.76 9.34 12.95
C ALA A 122 -20.47 9.44 14.31
N PHE A 123 -21.71 9.93 14.29
CA PHE A 123 -22.47 10.22 15.51
C PHE A 123 -23.43 9.09 15.91
N LYS A 124 -23.58 8.05 15.07
CA LYS A 124 -24.50 6.91 15.28
C LYS A 124 -25.97 7.33 15.49
N VAL A 125 -26.38 8.40 14.81
CA VAL A 125 -27.74 8.95 14.85
C VAL A 125 -28.28 9.14 13.43
N PRO A 126 -29.60 9.05 13.20
CA PRO A 126 -30.16 9.38 11.90
C PRO A 126 -29.97 10.88 11.62
N VAL A 127 -29.41 11.23 10.46
CA VAL A 127 -29.17 12.61 10.02
C VAL A 127 -29.92 12.87 8.73
N GLN A 128 -30.63 13.99 8.66
CA GLN A 128 -31.29 14.48 7.45
C GLN A 128 -30.89 15.92 7.19
N VAL A 129 -30.52 16.23 5.95
CA VAL A 129 -30.21 17.59 5.51
C VAL A 129 -31.47 18.19 4.89
N LYS A 130 -31.86 19.37 5.39
CA LYS A 130 -32.91 20.18 4.78
C LYS A 130 -32.27 21.13 3.77
N GLU A 131 -32.49 20.85 2.49
CA GLU A 131 -31.96 21.67 1.39
C GLU A 131 -32.83 22.91 1.14
N PHE A 132 -32.27 23.88 0.41
CA PHE A 132 -32.97 25.09 -0.06
C PHE A 132 -33.61 25.93 1.06
N VAL A 133 -32.93 26.06 2.20
CA VAL A 133 -33.36 26.94 3.28
C VAL A 133 -33.04 28.40 2.90
N ALA A 134 -34.06 29.27 2.94
CA ALA A 134 -33.88 30.68 2.69
C ALA A 134 -32.93 31.31 3.72
N ALA A 135 -31.93 32.03 3.24
CA ALA A 135 -30.98 32.77 4.07
C ALA A 135 -30.93 34.23 3.64
N TRP A 136 -30.86 35.13 4.61
CA TRP A 136 -30.60 36.54 4.35
C TRP A 136 -29.12 36.74 4.12
N ILE A 137 -28.74 37.21 2.94
CA ILE A 137 -27.36 37.53 2.58
C ILE A 137 -27.24 39.04 2.48
N SER A 138 -26.25 39.61 3.17
CA SER A 138 -25.96 41.04 3.07
C SER A 138 -25.45 41.36 1.67
N VAL A 139 -26.08 42.31 0.99
CA VAL A 139 -25.68 42.72 -0.35
C VAL A 139 -24.47 43.65 -0.24
N PRO A 140 -23.30 43.31 -0.82
CA PRO A 140 -22.13 44.18 -0.85
C PRO A 140 -22.46 45.56 -1.43
N THR A 141 -21.86 46.62 -0.90
CA THR A 141 -22.13 48.01 -1.31
C THR A 141 -21.97 48.27 -2.81
N ALA A 142 -21.07 47.54 -3.48
CA ALA A 142 -20.86 47.64 -4.92
C ALA A 142 -22.05 47.11 -5.76
N LEU A 143 -22.86 46.22 -5.20
CA LEU A 143 -24.03 45.61 -5.86
C LEU A 143 -25.35 46.27 -5.48
N GLN A 144 -25.32 47.27 -4.59
CA GLN A 144 -26.51 48.00 -4.17
C GLN A 144 -26.87 49.04 -5.24
N SER A 145 -28.07 48.91 -5.82
CA SER A 145 -28.62 49.94 -6.68
C SER A 145 -28.95 51.19 -5.85
N ARG A 146 -28.71 52.37 -6.43
CA ARG A 146 -29.03 53.65 -5.81
C ARG A 146 -30.04 54.35 -6.72
N LEU A 147 -31.14 54.80 -6.15
CA LEU A 147 -32.11 55.64 -6.83
C LEU A 147 -32.00 57.03 -6.20
N ALA A 148 -31.68 58.02 -7.04
CA ALA A 148 -31.28 59.39 -6.73
C ALA A 148 -29.81 59.57 -6.24
N LYS A 149 -29.03 60.26 -7.09
CA LYS A 149 -28.12 61.32 -6.61
C LYS A 149 -28.98 62.58 -6.52
N ALA A 150 -29.17 63.11 -5.32
CA ALA A 150 -29.44 64.53 -5.14
C ALA A 150 -28.09 65.23 -4.96
#